data_AF-A0A6V7KH42-F1
#
_entry.id   AF-A0A6V7KH42-F1
#
_cell.length_a   1.000
_cell.length_b   1.000
_cell.length_c   1.000
_cell.angle_alpha   90.00
_cell.angle_beta   90.00
_cell.angle_gamma   90.00
#
_symmetry.space_group_name_H-M   'P 1'
#
loop_
_entity.id
_entity.type
_entity.pdbx_description
1 polymer ?
#
loop_
_entity_poly.entity_id
_entity_poly.type
_entity_poly.pdbx_seq_one_letter_code
_entity_poly.pdbx_strand_id
1 'polypeptide(L)' 'ETLTGFKWMGNRSVQLMKDKKDVLFAFEEAIGFMCSPKVLDKDGINTGIRVAEMAAYLETMGMSLLDKLEEIYMT' A
#
# COMPACT_ATOMS: atom_id res chain seq x y z
N GLU A 1 6.22 6.23 10.63
CA GLU A 1 5.19 5.83 11.62
C GLU A 1 4.43 7.04 12.11
N THR A 2 3.18 6.84 12.50
CA THR A 2 2.27 7.86 13.05
C THR A 2 1.44 7.24 14.17
N LEU A 3 0.71 8.05 14.94
CA LEU A 3 -0.33 7.54 15.84
C LEU A 3 -1.46 6.86 15.05
N THR A 4 -2.18 5.95 15.70
CA THR A 4 -3.38 5.31 15.14
C THR A 4 -4.44 6.35 14.77
N GLY A 5 -5.06 6.15 13.61
CA GLY A 5 -6.08 7.00 13.04
C GLY A 5 -5.61 7.63 11.73
N PHE A 6 -6.40 7.44 10.68
CA PHE A 6 -6.08 7.87 9.33
C PHE A 6 -5.76 9.37 9.20
N LYS A 7 -6.34 10.22 10.07
CA LYS A 7 -6.02 11.66 10.15
C LYS A 7 -4.51 11.92 10.27
N TRP A 8 -3.78 11.10 11.02
CA TRP A 8 -2.35 11.29 11.25
C TRP A 8 -1.54 10.89 10.02
N MET A 9 -1.93 9.80 9.36
CA MET A 9 -1.29 9.37 8.11
C MET A 9 -1.55 10.36 6.96
N GLY A 10 -2.77 10.89 6.85
CA GLY A 10 -3.11 11.94 5.88
C GLY A 10 -2.25 13.18 6.08
N ASN A 11 -2.16 13.69 7.31
CA ASN A 11 -1.32 14.84 7.65
C ASN A 11 0.16 14.58 7.35
N ARG A 12 0.66 13.38 7.68
CA ARG A 12 2.05 12.99 7.38
C ARG A 12 2.30 12.93 5.87
N SER A 13 1.34 12.43 5.10
CA SER A 13 1.43 12.37 3.64
C SER A 13 1.52 13.77 3.02
N VAL A 14 0.72 14.74 3.51
CA VAL A 14 0.82 16.15 3.11
C VAL A 14 2.20 16.71 3.40
N GLN A 15 2.76 16.45 4.59
CA GLN A 15 4.10 16.92 4.95
C GLN A 15 5.17 16.33 4.01
N LEU A 16 5.13 15.03 3.76
CA LEU A 16 6.08 14.35 2.88
C LEU A 16 6.01 14.91 1.45
N MET A 17 4.81 15.17 0.92
CA MET A 17 4.64 15.79 -0.40
C MET A 17 5.21 17.21 -0.45
N LYS A 18 5.04 18.01 0.62
CA LYS A 18 5.68 19.35 0.73
C LYS A 18 7.20 19.26 0.74
N ASP A 19 7.74 18.22 1.35
CA ASP A 19 9.17 17.91 1.36
C ASP A 19 9.65 17.27 0.03
N LYS A 20 8.82 17.29 -1.03
CA LYS A 20 9.08 16.72 -2.36
C LYS A 20 9.38 15.22 -2.32
N LYS A 21 8.75 14.48 -1.41
CA LYS A 21 8.82 13.02 -1.35
C LYS A 21 7.56 12.40 -1.95
N ASP A 22 7.75 11.27 -2.62
CA ASP A 22 6.65 10.46 -3.13
C ASP A 22 6.10 9.56 -2.02
N VAL A 23 4.81 9.73 -1.73
CA VAL A 23 4.08 8.85 -0.82
C VAL A 23 3.53 7.70 -1.64
N LEU A 24 4.23 6.57 -1.63
CA LEU A 24 3.84 5.40 -2.43
C LEU A 24 2.72 4.59 -1.77
N PHE A 25 2.74 4.53 -0.45
CA PHE A 25 1.85 3.66 0.31
C PHE A 25 1.73 4.15 1.75
N ALA A 26 0.51 4.10 2.29
CA ALA A 26 0.25 4.20 3.72
C ALA A 26 -0.81 3.17 4.12
N PHE A 27 -0.69 2.62 5.32
CA PHE A 27 -1.65 1.61 5.78
C PHE A 27 -1.82 1.60 7.30
N GLU A 28 -2.94 1.05 7.74
CA GLU A 28 -3.26 0.69 9.11
C GLU A 28 -3.58 -0.80 9.19
N GLU A 29 -3.23 -1.43 10.31
CA GLU A 29 -3.49 -2.85 10.59
C GLU A 29 -4.97 -3.21 10.49
N ALA A 30 -5.89 -2.28 10.79
CA ALA A 30 -7.33 -2.42 10.61
C ALA A 30 -7.79 -2.38 9.13
N ILE A 31 -7.03 -3.00 8.22
CA ILE A 31 -7.34 -3.20 6.78
C ILE A 31 -7.60 -1.86 6.07
N GLY A 32 -6.87 -0.81 6.45
CA GLY A 32 -6.98 0.51 5.85
C GLY A 32 -5.77 0.81 4.99
N PHE A 33 -5.95 0.99 3.69
CA PHE A 33 -4.84 1.16 2.74
C PHE A 33 -5.02 2.40 1.86
N MET A 34 -3.91 3.08 1.59
CA MET A 34 -3.81 4.19 0.66
C MET A 34 -2.62 3.92 -0.27
N CYS A 35 -2.90 3.42 -1.47
CA CYS A 35 -1.89 3.07 -2.48
C CYS A 35 -1.48 4.25 -3.38
N SER A 36 -1.98 5.46 -3.14
CA SER A 36 -1.67 6.66 -3.91
C SER A 36 -2.00 7.92 -3.11
N PRO A 37 -1.21 9.01 -3.23
CA PRO A 37 -1.50 10.26 -2.53
C PRO A 37 -2.51 11.15 -3.29
N LYS A 38 -3.09 10.66 -4.40
CA LYS A 38 -4.13 11.38 -5.16
C LYS A 38 -5.41 11.57 -4.34
N VAL A 39 -5.73 10.60 -3.49
CA VAL A 39 -6.82 10.66 -2.54
C VAL A 39 -6.21 10.36 -1.18
N LEU A 40 -6.26 11.34 -0.28
CA LEU A 40 -5.76 11.19 1.09
C LEU A 40 -6.86 10.56 1.95
N ASP A 41 -7.28 9.36 1.57
CA ASP A 41 -8.25 8.52 2.29
C ASP A 41 -7.94 7.04 2.05
N LYS A 42 -8.60 6.16 2.81
CA LYS A 42 -8.58 4.73 2.57
C LYS A 42 -9.31 4.42 1.27
N ASP A 43 -8.70 3.60 0.42
CA ASP A 43 -9.30 3.19 -0.85
C ASP A 43 -9.17 1.68 -1.05
N GLY A 44 -10.19 0.95 -0.58
CA GLY A 44 -10.25 -0.51 -0.71
C GLY A 44 -10.39 -0.99 -2.16
N ILE A 45 -11.05 -0.22 -3.03
CA ILE A 45 -11.21 -0.60 -4.44
C ILE A 45 -9.87 -0.49 -5.15
N ASN A 46 -9.17 0.65 -5.00
CA ASN A 46 -7.84 0.82 -5.56
C ASN A 46 -6.90 -0.28 -5.06
N THR A 47 -6.92 -0.54 -3.75
CA THR A 47 -6.12 -1.60 -3.13
C THR A 47 -6.42 -2.97 -3.76
N GLY A 48 -7.69 -3.32 -3.95
CA GLY A 48 -8.09 -4.57 -4.61
C GLY A 48 -7.55 -4.68 -6.03
N ILE A 49 -7.59 -3.60 -6.81
CA ILE A 49 -7.01 -3.58 -8.17
C ILE A 49 -5.49 -3.74 -8.13
N ARG A 50 -4.79 -3.13 -7.16
CA ARG A 50 -3.34 -3.32 -7.00
C ARG A 50 -2.97 -4.76 -6.67
N VAL A 51 -3.74 -5.41 -5.78
CA VAL A 51 -3.52 -6.82 -5.45
C VAL A 51 -3.80 -7.71 -6.66
N ALA A 52 -4.84 -7.41 -7.46
CA ALA A 52 -5.12 -8.12 -8.70
C ALA A 52 -4.01 -7.95 -9.75
N GLU A 53 -3.45 -6.73 -9.89
CA GLU A 53 -2.30 -6.44 -10.75
C GLU A 53 -1.06 -7.24 -10.30
N MET A 54 -0.79 -7.30 -8.99
CA MET A 54 0.28 -8.14 -8.44
C MET A 54 0.06 -9.62 -8.73
N ALA A 55 -1.16 -10.13 -8.54
CA ALA A 55 -1.48 -11.53 -8.83
C ALA A 55 -1.28 -11.87 -10.31
N ALA A 56 -1.79 -11.03 -11.21
CA ALA A 56 -1.62 -11.21 -12.66
C ALA A 56 -0.14 -11.17 -13.07
N TYR A 57 0.66 -10.29 -12.47
CA TYR A 57 2.10 -10.24 -12.73
C TYR A 57 2.82 -11.50 -12.24
N LEU A 58 2.53 -11.98 -11.03
CA LEU A 58 3.13 -13.20 -10.48
C LEU A 58 2.74 -14.44 -11.30
N GLU A 59 1.53 -14.50 -11.82
CA GLU A 59 1.08 -15.57 -12.71
C GLU A 59 1.97 -15.67 -13.96
N THR A 60 2.46 -14.55 -14.51
CA THR A 60 3.42 -14.56 -15.64
C THR A 60 4.75 -15.23 -15.32
N MET A 61 5.08 -15.36 -14.04
CA MET A 61 6.27 -16.04 -13.52
C MET A 61 5.96 -17.44 -12.97
N GLY A 62 4.71 -17.91 -13.10
CA GLY A 62 4.27 -19.20 -12.56
C GLY A 62 4.17 -19.22 -11.03
N MET A 63 3.98 -18.06 -10.38
CA MET A 63 3.92 -17.91 -8.93
C MET A 63 2.56 -17.42 -8.47
N SER A 64 2.15 -17.83 -7.27
CA SER A 64 1.03 -17.25 -6.53
C SER A 64 1.47 -16.12 -5.60
N LEU A 65 0.51 -15.36 -5.07
CA LEU A 65 0.76 -14.38 -4.00
C LEU A 65 1.36 -15.03 -2.75
N LEU A 66 0.96 -16.27 -2.42
CA LEU A 66 1.49 -17.01 -1.28
C LEU A 66 2.96 -17.38 -1.50
N ASP A 67 3.30 -17.89 -2.69
CA ASP A 67 4.69 -18.22 -3.03
C ASP A 67 5.59 -16.97 -2.90
N LYS A 68 5.10 -15.81 -3.36
CA LYS A 68 5.85 -14.56 -3.23
C LYS A 68 5.98 -14.12 -1.77
N LEU A 69 4.96 -14.32 -0.96
CA LEU A 69 5.00 -14.00 0.47
C LEU A 69 6.03 -14.89 1.19
N GLU A 70 6.03 -16.20 0.92
CA GLU A 70 7.00 -17.15 1.46
C GLU A 70 8.43 -16.79 1.07
N GLU A 71 8.67 -16.42 -0.20
CA GLU A 71 9.97 -15.94 -0.68
C GLU A 71 10.48 -14.74 0.14
N ILE A 72 9.61 -13.77 0.45
CA ILE A 72 9.97 -12.58 1.25
C ILE A 72 10.39 -12.98 2.67
N TYR A 73 9.71 -13.95 3.29
CA TYR A 73 10.02 -14.41 4.64
C TYR A 73 11.25 -15.31 4.73
N MET A 74 11.72 -15.87 3.61
CA MET A 74 12.96 -16.64 3.55
C MET A 74 14.24 -15.78 3.44
N THR A 75 14.09 -14.47 3.25
CA THR A 75 15.21 -13.50 3.17
C THR A 75 15.46 -12.84 4.52
#